data_AF-A0A661FI88-F1
#
_entry.id   AF-A0A661FI88-F1
#
_cell.length_a   1.000
_cell.length_b   1.000
_cell.length_c   1.000
_cell.angle_alpha   90.00
_cell.angle_beta   90.00
_cell.angle_gamma   90.00
#
_symmetry.space_group_name_H-M   'P 1'
#
loop_
_entity.id
_entity.type
_entity.pdbx_description
1 polymer ?
#
loop_
_entity_poly.entity_id
_entity_poly.type
_entity_poly.pdbx_seq_one_letter_code
_entity_poly.pdbx_strand_id
1 'polypeptide(L)'
;PGGSDVALYLCMTTTFAHSCKASAGVNMNVESIYHEGSIYNPDTEFASCSNIWAQSMQMMSVAGNAIHRNFFMRGYLEEAFVVDDTWDGVQGSGVLADGTPYGFTNFEWVGGGAMGAYSFKDGTPTTWAQHTQLCNVGNSEEFEYLIPPLHHLGRKLEPGLCGHGKHRGGIGQSSVHWMQETGQRLGVTRGGSGTSLSTHVSLGMNGGYPAPGVLTVTAKNTNLDEVFAAGGDTPRTAGELLEFAENGKIKGEVTAWKYDPPEQSMGDGDLWANAAGASGGWGDPIEREIAAVVEDIRVGQVPVSFAKTMYGVVATQDEDGNVQLNKAETLKEREKLFERRRTESRPATEWWVDERKKVVNKSMREEILQMYRSSTSFKGYDKHLRAFWQLDDDFEI
;
A
#
# COMPACT_ATOMS: atom_id res chain seq x y z
N PRO A 1 -24.18 5.61 4.50
CA PRO A 1 -23.73 7.00 4.19
C PRO A 1 -22.69 7.57 5.18
N GLY A 2 -22.91 7.49 6.51
CA GLY A 2 -22.10 8.25 7.48
C GLY A 2 -20.58 8.05 7.40
N GLY A 3 -20.10 6.82 7.17
CA GLY A 3 -18.66 6.56 7.03
C GLY A 3 -18.01 7.23 5.81
N SER A 4 -18.73 7.25 4.68
CA SER A 4 -18.28 7.89 3.44
C SER A 4 -18.23 9.42 3.56
N ASP A 5 -19.22 10.02 4.19
CA ASP A 5 -19.24 11.47 4.43
C ASP A 5 -18.10 11.90 5.36
N VAL A 6 -17.81 11.10 6.40
CA VAL A 6 -16.65 11.34 7.29
C VAL A 6 -15.35 11.24 6.51
N ALA A 7 -15.20 10.24 5.64
CA ALA A 7 -14.00 10.08 4.82
C ALA A 7 -13.74 11.29 3.92
N LEU A 8 -14.77 11.75 3.19
CA LEU A 8 -14.66 12.94 2.34
C LEU A 8 -14.41 14.20 3.17
N TYR A 9 -15.09 14.37 4.30
CA TYR A 9 -14.86 15.48 5.21
C TYR A 9 -13.40 15.54 5.67
N LEU A 10 -12.85 14.42 6.15
CA LEU A 10 -11.46 14.32 6.55
C LEU A 10 -10.56 14.72 5.38
N CYS A 11 -10.76 14.16 4.20
CA CYS A 11 -10.01 14.51 3.01
C CYS A 11 -10.05 16.03 2.73
N MET A 12 -11.20 16.69 2.81
CA MET A 12 -11.29 18.13 2.56
C MET A 12 -10.55 18.94 3.63
N THR A 13 -10.70 18.57 4.91
CA THR A 13 -10.02 19.25 6.02
C THR A 13 -8.51 19.12 5.97
N THR A 14 -7.99 18.04 5.39
CA THR A 14 -6.54 17.79 5.30
C THR A 14 -5.93 18.27 3.99
N THR A 15 -6.73 18.76 3.03
CA THR A 15 -6.26 19.15 1.69
C THR A 15 -6.44 20.62 1.38
N PHE A 16 -7.63 21.20 1.55
CA PHE A 16 -7.86 22.64 1.28
C PHE A 16 -8.53 23.42 2.41
N ALA A 17 -9.19 22.72 3.34
CA ALA A 17 -9.87 23.36 4.47
C ALA A 17 -9.04 23.32 5.77
N HIS A 18 -7.74 23.01 5.68
CA HIS A 18 -6.84 22.89 6.84
C HIS A 18 -6.65 24.21 7.61
N SER A 19 -6.86 25.36 6.96
CA SER A 19 -6.82 26.69 7.59
C SER A 19 -8.18 27.19 8.06
N CYS A 20 -9.25 26.40 7.84
CA CYS A 20 -10.61 26.73 8.24
C CYS A 20 -10.95 26.10 9.59
N LYS A 21 -12.06 26.54 10.20
CA LYS A 21 -12.61 25.87 11.38
C LYS A 21 -13.13 24.49 10.99
N ALA A 22 -12.50 23.43 11.49
CA ALA A 22 -12.98 22.07 11.40
C ALA A 22 -14.39 21.97 12.03
N SER A 23 -15.41 21.98 11.17
CA SER A 23 -16.82 21.96 11.54
C SER A 23 -17.67 21.47 10.37
N ALA A 24 -18.93 21.11 10.65
CA ALA A 24 -19.89 20.71 9.61
C ALA A 24 -20.06 21.74 8.48
N GLY A 25 -19.63 22.99 8.67
CA GLY A 25 -19.62 24.02 7.63
C GLY A 25 -18.81 23.66 6.38
N VAL A 26 -17.76 22.83 6.49
CA VAL A 26 -17.01 22.35 5.32
C VAL A 26 -17.90 21.51 4.40
N ASN A 27 -18.82 20.72 4.98
CA ASN A 27 -19.74 19.86 4.23
C ASN A 27 -20.97 20.60 3.69
N MET A 28 -21.29 21.81 4.17
CA MET A 28 -22.51 22.53 3.77
C MET A 28 -22.57 22.88 2.28
N ASN A 29 -21.41 22.88 1.60
CA ASN A 29 -21.31 23.16 0.15
C ASN A 29 -20.94 21.90 -0.66
N VAL A 30 -21.13 20.71 -0.09
CA VAL A 30 -20.79 19.44 -0.73
C VAL A 30 -22.06 18.65 -0.96
N GLU A 31 -22.30 18.27 -2.21
CA GLU A 31 -23.40 17.36 -2.57
C GLU A 31 -22.82 15.96 -2.78
N SER A 32 -23.08 15.06 -1.83
CA SER A 32 -22.74 13.65 -1.92
C SER A 32 -23.92 12.86 -2.49
N ILE A 33 -23.69 12.13 -3.60
CA ILE A 33 -24.70 11.24 -4.20
C ILE A 33 -24.24 9.78 -3.99
N TYR A 34 -24.85 9.09 -3.04
CA TYR A 34 -24.64 7.67 -2.81
C TYR A 34 -25.87 6.86 -3.24
N HIS A 35 -25.75 6.13 -4.34
CA HIS A 35 -26.84 5.28 -4.83
C HIS A 35 -27.15 4.16 -3.82
N GLU A 36 -28.43 3.99 -3.50
CA GLU A 36 -28.93 2.88 -2.68
C GLU A 36 -28.54 1.53 -3.29
N GLY A 37 -28.17 0.57 -2.44
CA GLY A 37 -27.63 -0.74 -2.84
C GLY A 37 -26.13 -0.73 -3.16
N SER A 38 -25.47 0.44 -3.17
CA SER A 38 -24.01 0.51 -3.29
C SER A 38 -23.31 0.18 -1.97
N ILE A 39 -22.02 -0.13 -2.03
CA ILE A 39 -21.21 -0.40 -0.82
C ILE A 39 -21.17 0.79 0.16
N TYR A 40 -21.43 2.01 -0.31
CA TYR A 40 -21.44 3.24 0.49
C TYR A 40 -22.84 3.63 1.01
N ASN A 41 -23.90 3.03 0.43
CA ASN A 41 -25.27 3.17 0.87
C ASN A 41 -26.02 1.82 0.71
N PRO A 42 -25.69 0.82 1.54
CA PRO A 42 -26.29 -0.50 1.44
C PRO A 42 -27.80 -0.44 1.65
N ASP A 43 -28.54 -1.25 0.91
CA ASP A 43 -30.00 -1.42 0.99
C ASP A 43 -30.41 -2.51 2.00
N THR A 44 -29.48 -2.91 2.89
CA THR A 44 -29.66 -3.98 3.86
C THR A 44 -29.09 -3.62 5.22
N GLU A 45 -29.80 -4.02 6.29
CA GLU A 45 -29.35 -3.85 7.68
C GLU A 45 -28.26 -4.84 8.09
N PHE A 46 -28.03 -5.90 7.30
CA PHE A 46 -27.03 -6.93 7.59
C PHE A 46 -25.63 -6.59 7.09
N ALA A 47 -25.43 -5.43 6.47
CA ALA A 47 -24.13 -4.99 5.99
C ALA A 47 -23.17 -4.79 7.17
N SER A 48 -22.05 -5.52 7.17
CA SER A 48 -21.03 -5.37 8.21
C SER A 48 -20.31 -4.03 8.08
N CYS A 49 -20.12 -3.36 9.23
CA CYS A 49 -19.42 -2.08 9.33
C CYS A 49 -18.14 -2.18 10.18
N SER A 50 -17.64 -3.38 10.48
CA SER A 50 -16.50 -3.55 11.38
C SER A 50 -15.20 -2.93 10.85
N ASN A 51 -15.00 -2.91 9.54
CA ASN A 51 -13.87 -2.28 8.88
C ASN A 51 -14.31 -1.42 7.68
N ILE A 52 -15.05 -0.34 7.96
CA ILE A 52 -15.43 0.64 6.93
C ILE A 52 -14.21 1.35 6.32
N TRP A 53 -13.09 1.41 7.04
CA TRP A 53 -11.90 2.15 6.64
C TRP A 53 -11.27 1.62 5.36
N ALA A 54 -11.36 0.32 5.08
CA ALA A 54 -10.84 -0.25 3.85
C ALA A 54 -11.44 0.39 2.58
N GLN A 55 -12.72 0.80 2.64
CA GLN A 55 -13.41 1.47 1.53
C GLN A 55 -13.32 3.01 1.65
N SER A 56 -13.42 3.55 2.87
CA SER A 56 -13.28 4.99 3.10
C SER A 56 -11.93 5.54 2.65
N MET A 57 -10.82 4.84 2.93
CA MET A 57 -9.48 5.27 2.48
C MET A 57 -9.36 5.27 0.96
N GLN A 58 -9.98 4.31 0.26
CA GLN A 58 -10.03 4.32 -1.20
C GLN A 58 -10.75 5.56 -1.74
N MET A 59 -11.90 5.92 -1.15
CA MET A 59 -12.59 7.16 -1.51
C MET A 59 -11.72 8.39 -1.30
N MET A 60 -11.01 8.45 -0.17
CA MET A 60 -10.12 9.57 0.16
C MET A 60 -8.94 9.66 -0.82
N SER A 61 -8.29 8.54 -1.14
CA SER A 61 -7.23 8.51 -2.16
C SER A 61 -7.75 8.99 -3.52
N VAL A 62 -8.89 8.48 -4.01
CA VAL A 62 -9.41 8.86 -5.33
C VAL A 62 -9.84 10.33 -5.37
N ALA A 63 -10.63 10.80 -4.40
CA ALA A 63 -11.11 12.17 -4.34
C ALA A 63 -9.97 13.16 -4.08
N GLY A 64 -9.09 12.83 -3.14
CA GLY A 64 -7.89 13.60 -2.81
C GLY A 64 -7.00 13.76 -4.04
N ASN A 65 -6.60 12.68 -4.72
CA ASN A 65 -5.79 12.81 -5.93
C ASN A 65 -6.46 13.67 -7.02
N ALA A 66 -7.79 13.66 -7.13
CA ALA A 66 -8.50 14.54 -8.06
C ALA A 66 -8.31 16.02 -7.69
N ILE A 67 -8.44 16.36 -6.40
CA ILE A 67 -8.20 17.72 -5.87
C ILE A 67 -6.74 18.12 -6.06
N HIS A 68 -5.79 17.25 -5.73
CA HIS A 68 -4.36 17.56 -5.81
C HIS A 68 -3.87 17.74 -7.25
N ARG A 69 -4.48 17.06 -8.23
CA ARG A 69 -4.26 17.38 -9.66
C ARG A 69 -4.69 18.80 -10.00
N ASN A 70 -5.77 19.31 -9.41
CA ASN A 70 -6.19 20.70 -9.63
C ASN A 70 -5.19 21.70 -9.03
N PHE A 71 -4.62 21.42 -7.86
CA PHE A 71 -3.54 22.24 -7.30
C PHE A 71 -2.34 22.31 -8.25
N PHE A 72 -1.91 21.16 -8.76
CA PHE A 72 -0.83 21.10 -9.74
C PHE A 72 -1.14 21.91 -11.00
N MET A 73 -2.32 21.69 -11.62
CA MET A 73 -2.72 22.41 -12.83
C MET A 73 -2.82 23.93 -12.62
N ARG A 74 -3.17 24.37 -11.41
CA ARG A 74 -3.30 25.79 -11.05
C ARG A 74 -1.97 26.42 -10.62
N GLY A 75 -0.95 25.62 -10.33
CA GLY A 75 0.39 26.07 -9.93
C GLY A 75 0.63 26.12 -8.41
N TYR A 76 -0.27 25.59 -7.59
CA TYR A 76 -0.06 25.39 -6.15
C TYR A 76 0.75 24.11 -5.93
N LEU A 77 2.00 24.11 -6.39
CA LEU A 77 2.86 22.93 -6.39
C LEU A 77 3.17 22.44 -4.98
N GLU A 78 3.24 23.37 -4.02
CA GLU A 78 3.42 23.16 -2.59
C GLU A 78 2.30 22.32 -1.96
N GLU A 79 1.08 22.38 -2.50
CA GLU A 79 -0.06 21.58 -2.04
C GLU A 79 -0.23 20.29 -2.87
N ALA A 80 0.48 20.14 -3.98
CA ALA A 80 0.28 19.03 -4.91
C ALA A 80 1.16 17.82 -4.57
N PHE A 81 0.62 16.91 -3.76
CA PHE A 81 1.21 15.60 -3.46
C PHE A 81 0.27 14.44 -3.84
N VAL A 82 0.83 13.23 -3.87
CA VAL A 82 0.07 12.00 -4.09
C VAL A 82 -0.67 11.62 -2.80
N VAL A 83 -1.99 11.67 -2.84
CA VAL A 83 -2.81 11.29 -1.68
C VAL A 83 -2.95 9.77 -1.65
N ASP A 84 -2.29 9.12 -0.72
CA ASP A 84 -2.23 7.67 -0.63
C ASP A 84 -2.06 7.27 0.84
N ASP A 85 -2.64 6.14 1.22
CA ASP A 85 -2.50 5.59 2.57
C ASP A 85 -2.79 4.08 2.57
N THR A 86 -1.74 3.29 2.34
CA THR A 86 -1.81 1.83 2.48
C THR A 86 -1.68 1.43 3.95
N TRP A 87 -2.79 1.49 4.67
CA TRP A 87 -2.80 1.12 6.08
C TRP A 87 -2.92 -0.39 6.29
N ASP A 88 -2.40 -0.83 7.44
CA ASP A 88 -2.47 -2.20 7.93
C ASP A 88 -2.73 -2.21 9.44
N GLY A 89 -3.33 -3.28 9.93
CA GLY A 89 -3.65 -3.47 11.34
C GLY A 89 -3.52 -4.94 11.69
N VAL A 90 -2.39 -5.31 12.31
CA VAL A 90 -2.24 -6.65 12.87
C VAL A 90 -3.22 -6.77 14.03
N GLN A 91 -4.15 -7.70 13.94
CA GLN A 91 -5.26 -7.80 14.87
C GLN A 91 -5.51 -9.26 15.22
N GLY A 92 -6.10 -9.48 16.38
CA GLY A 92 -6.27 -10.83 16.85
C GLY A 92 -6.97 -10.91 18.17
N SER A 93 -7.06 -12.13 18.66
CA SER A 93 -7.58 -12.42 19.98
C SER A 93 -6.88 -13.64 20.55
N GLY A 94 -6.90 -13.73 21.88
CA GLY A 94 -6.27 -14.85 22.55
C GLY A 94 -6.84 -15.10 23.94
N VAL A 95 -6.28 -16.11 24.58
CA VAL A 95 -6.56 -16.48 25.97
C VAL A 95 -5.23 -16.63 26.67
N LEU A 96 -4.99 -15.81 27.69
CA LEU A 96 -3.77 -15.82 28.49
C LEU A 96 -3.65 -17.14 29.27
N ALA A 97 -2.48 -17.41 29.85
CA ALA A 97 -2.21 -18.63 30.60
C ALA A 97 -3.19 -18.85 31.76
N ASP A 98 -3.66 -17.77 32.40
CA ASP A 98 -4.63 -17.78 33.51
C ASP A 98 -6.10 -17.93 33.07
N GLY A 99 -6.35 -18.01 31.75
CA GLY A 99 -7.68 -18.14 31.16
C GLY A 99 -8.36 -16.81 30.80
N THR A 100 -7.71 -15.67 31.01
CA THR A 100 -8.27 -14.35 30.67
C THR A 100 -8.32 -14.16 29.15
N PRO A 101 -9.51 -13.92 28.54
CA PRO A 101 -9.61 -13.62 27.12
C PRO A 101 -9.24 -12.16 26.83
N TYR A 102 -8.66 -11.90 25.67
CA TYR A 102 -8.33 -10.56 25.21
C TYR A 102 -8.43 -10.46 23.68
N GLY A 103 -8.55 -9.23 23.19
CA GLY A 103 -8.48 -8.88 21.78
C GLY A 103 -7.52 -7.71 21.61
N PHE A 104 -6.89 -7.61 20.46
CA PHE A 104 -5.93 -6.55 20.18
C PHE A 104 -5.99 -6.08 18.73
N THR A 105 -5.50 -4.86 18.52
CA THR A 105 -5.16 -4.32 17.21
C THR A 105 -3.91 -3.48 17.40
N ASN A 106 -2.85 -3.83 16.70
CA ASN A 106 -1.63 -3.06 16.65
C ASN A 106 -1.85 -1.88 15.69
N PHE A 107 -1.69 -0.67 16.22
CA PHE A 107 -1.93 0.60 15.53
C PHE A 107 -0.67 1.16 14.85
N GLU A 108 0.37 0.36 14.62
CA GLU A 108 1.62 0.82 14.04
C GLU A 108 1.43 1.44 12.64
N TRP A 109 0.82 0.72 11.69
CA TRP A 109 0.53 1.25 10.34
C TRP A 109 -0.81 1.98 10.25
N VAL A 110 -1.70 1.81 11.23
CA VAL A 110 -2.90 2.65 11.36
C VAL A 110 -2.50 4.05 11.82
N GLY A 111 -1.61 4.14 12.79
CA GLY A 111 -1.17 5.38 13.41
C GLY A 111 -0.28 6.23 12.50
N GLY A 112 0.39 5.63 11.52
CA GLY A 112 1.10 6.37 10.48
C GLY A 112 1.70 5.49 9.39
N GLY A 113 1.60 5.96 8.15
CA GLY A 113 2.32 5.48 6.99
C GLY A 113 3.16 6.59 6.35
N ALA A 114 3.64 6.32 5.16
CA ALA A 114 4.33 7.27 4.32
C ALA A 114 3.39 8.36 3.78
N MET A 115 3.97 9.53 3.55
CA MET A 115 3.37 10.56 2.71
C MET A 115 3.75 10.31 1.25
N GLY A 116 2.82 10.57 0.33
CA GLY A 116 3.09 10.49 -1.10
C GLY A 116 4.06 11.55 -1.61
N ALA A 117 4.59 11.31 -2.81
CA ALA A 117 5.50 12.25 -3.46
C ALA A 117 4.82 13.58 -3.76
N TYR A 118 5.56 14.67 -3.66
CA TYR A 118 5.15 15.96 -4.21
C TYR A 118 5.59 16.07 -5.67
N SER A 119 5.04 17.07 -6.36
CA SER A 119 5.51 17.48 -7.67
C SER A 119 6.97 17.97 -7.72
N PHE A 120 7.58 18.27 -6.57
CA PHE A 120 8.91 18.87 -6.45
C PHE A 120 9.85 18.18 -5.43
N LYS A 121 9.35 17.21 -4.65
CA LYS A 121 10.17 16.49 -3.66
C LYS A 121 9.60 15.10 -3.37
N ASP A 122 10.46 14.23 -2.84
CA ASP A 122 10.07 12.90 -2.41
C ASP A 122 9.08 12.94 -1.23
N GLY A 123 8.31 11.87 -1.10
CA GLY A 123 7.46 11.61 0.05
C GLY A 123 8.28 11.24 1.28
N THR A 124 7.72 11.48 2.46
CA THR A 124 8.38 11.25 3.75
C THR A 124 7.84 9.96 4.39
N PRO A 125 8.69 9.02 4.83
CA PRO A 125 8.25 7.83 5.55
C PRO A 125 7.58 8.17 6.89
N THR A 126 6.57 7.40 7.30
CA THR A 126 5.97 7.42 8.66
C THR A 126 5.51 8.80 9.16
N THR A 127 4.98 9.66 8.29
CA THR A 127 4.52 11.02 8.63
C THR A 127 3.11 11.34 8.13
N TRP A 128 2.33 10.35 7.73
CA TRP A 128 1.02 10.59 7.14
C TRP A 128 0.02 9.51 7.54
N ALA A 129 -1.22 9.92 7.79
CA ALA A 129 -2.36 9.04 7.89
C ALA A 129 -3.59 9.82 7.39
N GLN A 130 -4.34 9.26 6.46
CA GLN A 130 -5.49 9.96 5.87
C GLN A 130 -6.55 10.30 6.92
N HIS A 131 -6.72 9.44 7.93
CA HIS A 131 -7.71 9.60 8.97
C HIS A 131 -7.25 10.44 10.17
N THR A 132 -5.97 10.82 10.28
CA THR A 132 -5.46 11.67 11.36
C THR A 132 -4.29 12.54 10.93
N GLN A 133 -4.34 13.82 11.29
CA GLN A 133 -3.23 14.76 11.07
C GLN A 133 -2.13 14.65 12.14
N LEU A 134 -2.40 13.89 13.21
CA LEU A 134 -1.46 13.65 14.30
C LEU A 134 -0.97 12.21 14.23
N CYS A 135 -0.33 11.87 13.11
CA CYS A 135 0.19 10.53 12.89
C CYS A 135 1.25 10.18 13.96
N ASN A 136 1.12 9.00 14.54
CA ASN A 136 2.07 8.44 15.49
C ASN A 136 2.04 6.92 15.36
N VAL A 137 3.17 6.35 14.97
CA VAL A 137 3.32 4.91 14.78
C VAL A 137 3.48 4.14 16.10
N GLY A 138 3.52 4.82 17.26
CA GLY A 138 3.61 4.23 18.60
C GLY A 138 5.01 3.73 18.98
N ASN A 139 5.25 3.55 20.28
CA ASN A 139 6.51 2.99 20.79
C ASN A 139 6.45 1.45 20.79
N SER A 140 7.53 0.77 20.40
CA SER A 140 7.57 -0.69 20.44
C SER A 140 7.40 -1.23 21.86
N GLU A 141 8.06 -0.63 22.87
CA GLU A 141 7.92 -1.03 24.27
C GLU A 141 6.45 -0.93 24.78
N GLU A 142 5.69 0.06 24.30
CA GLU A 142 4.27 0.20 24.66
C GLU A 142 3.43 -0.90 24.00
N PHE A 143 3.70 -1.24 22.73
CA PHE A 143 3.00 -2.34 22.07
C PHE A 143 3.32 -3.69 22.71
N GLU A 144 4.58 -3.97 23.03
CA GLU A 144 4.96 -5.22 23.70
C GLU A 144 4.32 -5.32 25.10
N TYR A 145 4.19 -4.20 25.81
CA TYR A 145 3.51 -4.17 27.10
C TYR A 145 1.99 -4.39 26.98
N LEU A 146 1.34 -3.80 25.98
CA LEU A 146 -0.12 -3.83 25.80
C LEU A 146 -0.62 -5.06 25.02
N ILE A 147 0.24 -5.67 24.21
CA ILE A 147 -0.04 -6.82 23.36
C ILE A 147 1.03 -7.88 23.66
N PRO A 148 0.95 -8.56 24.82
CA PRO A 148 2.06 -9.33 25.37
C PRO A 148 2.69 -10.32 24.39
N PRO A 149 1.94 -11.02 23.50
CA PRO A 149 2.59 -11.98 22.65
C PRO A 149 3.36 -11.44 21.45
N LEU A 150 3.29 -10.15 21.13
CA LEU A 150 3.87 -9.60 19.91
C LEU A 150 5.15 -8.82 20.22
N HIS A 151 6.30 -9.50 20.26
CA HIS A 151 7.61 -8.86 20.47
C HIS A 151 8.26 -8.42 19.16
N HIS A 152 8.83 -7.22 19.10
CA HIS A 152 9.47 -6.72 17.88
C HIS A 152 10.90 -7.27 17.74
N LEU A 153 11.12 -8.16 16.77
CA LEU A 153 12.49 -8.51 16.31
C LEU A 153 13.07 -7.42 15.41
N GLY A 154 12.20 -6.72 14.68
CA GLY A 154 12.60 -5.63 13.82
C GLY A 154 11.45 -4.72 13.50
N ARG A 155 11.80 -3.46 13.26
CA ARG A 155 10.92 -2.37 12.88
C ARG A 155 11.72 -1.38 12.06
N LYS A 156 11.60 -1.43 10.73
CA LYS A 156 12.46 -0.69 9.79
C LYS A 156 11.67 -0.22 8.57
N LEU A 157 12.23 0.68 7.78
CA LEU A 157 11.74 0.92 6.43
C LEU A 157 12.06 -0.29 5.55
N GLU A 158 11.10 -0.76 4.77
CA GLU A 158 11.27 -1.88 3.85
C GLU A 158 11.91 -1.39 2.53
N PRO A 159 13.14 -1.84 2.20
CA PRO A 159 13.80 -1.45 0.96
C PRO A 159 12.92 -1.68 -0.27
N GLY A 160 12.79 -0.66 -1.11
CA GLY A 160 12.02 -0.71 -2.34
C GLY A 160 10.50 -0.60 -2.17
N LEU A 161 9.98 -0.56 -0.93
CA LEU A 161 8.53 -0.45 -0.69
C LEU A 161 8.04 1.00 -0.84
N CYS A 162 8.01 1.51 -2.07
CA CYS A 162 7.47 2.84 -2.39
C CYS A 162 6.96 2.92 -3.82
N GLY A 163 6.12 3.91 -4.11
CA GLY A 163 5.78 4.28 -5.48
C GLY A 163 6.94 5.02 -6.12
N HIS A 164 7.46 4.49 -7.23
CA HIS A 164 8.59 5.09 -7.93
C HIS A 164 8.14 6.22 -8.87
N GLY A 165 8.91 7.29 -8.94
CA GLY A 165 8.66 8.40 -9.85
C GLY A 165 9.90 9.27 -9.99
N LYS A 166 9.79 10.38 -10.73
CA LYS A 166 10.74 11.49 -10.68
C LYS A 166 11.02 11.87 -9.22
N HIS A 167 9.94 11.97 -8.46
CA HIS A 167 9.95 11.97 -7.00
C HIS A 167 9.31 10.67 -6.51
N ARG A 168 10.00 9.93 -5.64
CA ARG A 168 9.46 8.69 -5.07
C ARG A 168 8.52 9.01 -3.92
N GLY A 169 7.53 8.15 -3.68
CA GLY A 169 6.75 8.20 -2.46
C GLY A 169 7.60 7.93 -1.23
N GLY A 170 7.05 8.25 -0.06
CA GLY A 170 7.66 7.81 1.20
C GLY A 170 7.68 6.28 1.24
N ILE A 171 8.72 5.77 1.88
CA ILE A 171 8.96 4.32 1.96
C ILE A 171 8.13 3.76 3.09
N GLY A 172 7.49 2.62 2.82
CA GLY A 172 6.70 1.92 3.81
C GLY A 172 7.57 1.23 4.86
N GLN A 173 6.94 0.93 5.99
CA GLN A 173 7.57 0.30 7.12
C GLN A 173 7.31 -1.21 7.10
N SER A 174 8.26 -1.98 7.59
CA SER A 174 8.10 -3.37 7.96
C SER A 174 8.39 -3.62 9.44
N SER A 175 7.63 -4.54 10.02
CA SER A 175 7.88 -5.06 11.36
C SER A 175 7.81 -6.58 11.35
N VAL A 176 8.65 -7.22 12.15
CA VAL A 176 8.65 -8.66 12.40
C VAL A 176 8.33 -8.88 13.87
N HIS A 177 7.18 -9.49 14.14
CA HIS A 177 6.75 -9.87 15.47
C HIS A 177 7.13 -11.32 15.75
N TRP A 178 7.86 -11.55 16.83
CA TRP A 178 8.13 -12.85 17.41
C TRP A 178 7.09 -13.16 18.47
N MET A 179 6.39 -14.28 18.27
CA MET A 179 5.34 -14.73 19.16
C MET A 179 5.95 -15.39 20.39
N GLN A 180 5.62 -14.90 21.57
CA GLN A 180 6.06 -15.48 22.84
C GLN A 180 4.97 -15.33 23.90
N GLU A 181 4.94 -16.19 24.92
CA GLU A 181 3.91 -16.14 25.96
C GLU A 181 2.47 -16.15 25.38
N THR A 182 2.26 -16.93 24.32
CA THR A 182 1.01 -16.95 23.54
C THR A 182 -0.21 -17.45 24.33
N GLY A 183 0.02 -17.96 25.54
CA GLY A 183 -1.01 -18.39 26.47
C GLY A 183 -1.65 -19.72 26.07
N GLN A 184 -2.96 -19.85 26.28
CA GLN A 184 -3.71 -21.03 25.87
C GLN A 184 -4.08 -21.00 24.38
N ARG A 185 -4.18 -19.80 23.79
CA ARG A 185 -4.50 -19.58 22.37
C ARG A 185 -4.09 -18.18 21.95
N LEU A 186 -3.52 -18.08 20.76
CA LEU A 186 -3.37 -16.83 20.03
C LEU A 186 -3.84 -17.01 18.59
N GLY A 187 -4.86 -16.25 18.19
CA GLY A 187 -5.31 -16.10 16.81
C GLY A 187 -4.92 -14.74 16.26
N VAL A 188 -4.19 -14.72 15.15
CA VAL A 188 -3.69 -13.49 14.51
C VAL A 188 -4.18 -13.41 13.07
N THR A 189 -4.67 -12.26 12.67
CA THR A 189 -4.98 -11.90 11.29
C THR A 189 -4.56 -10.45 11.05
N ARG A 190 -4.88 -9.90 9.89
CA ARG A 190 -4.82 -8.45 9.66
C ARG A 190 -6.13 -7.94 9.10
N GLY A 191 -6.48 -6.73 9.49
CA GLY A 191 -7.48 -5.90 8.83
C GLY A 191 -6.76 -4.70 8.22
N GLY A 192 -6.97 -4.43 6.94
CA GLY A 192 -6.27 -3.34 6.29
C GLY A 192 -6.80 -3.02 4.90
N SER A 193 -6.02 -2.23 4.18
CA SER A 193 -6.25 -1.96 2.75
C SER A 193 -5.08 -2.44 1.91
N GLY A 194 -5.22 -2.37 0.58
CA GLY A 194 -4.12 -2.51 -0.36
C GLY A 194 -3.40 -3.85 -0.34
N THR A 195 -4.06 -4.99 -0.58
CA THR A 195 -3.36 -6.29 -0.69
C THR A 195 -2.85 -6.54 -2.12
N SER A 196 -2.08 -7.61 -2.34
CA SER A 196 -1.53 -7.93 -3.68
C SER A 196 -2.59 -8.10 -4.77
N LEU A 197 -3.85 -8.38 -4.41
CA LEU A 197 -4.98 -8.48 -5.34
C LEU A 197 -5.71 -7.14 -5.58
N SER A 198 -5.42 -6.10 -4.80
CA SER A 198 -6.04 -4.78 -4.92
C SER A 198 -5.07 -3.64 -4.56
N THR A 199 -4.25 -3.19 -5.51
CA THR A 199 -3.40 -2.00 -5.34
C THR A 199 -4.18 -0.67 -5.33
N HIS A 200 -5.52 -0.71 -5.33
CA HIS A 200 -6.43 0.42 -5.60
C HIS A 200 -6.39 1.58 -4.59
N VAL A 201 -5.76 1.42 -3.42
CA VAL A 201 -5.52 2.55 -2.50
C VAL A 201 -4.36 3.42 -2.95
N SER A 202 -3.40 2.83 -3.67
CA SER A 202 -2.19 3.49 -4.14
C SER A 202 -2.29 3.88 -5.59
N LEU A 203 -2.07 5.16 -5.85
CA LEU A 203 -1.99 5.75 -7.19
C LEU A 203 -0.63 6.38 -7.36
N GLY A 204 -0.06 6.31 -8.55
CA GLY A 204 0.97 7.27 -8.93
C GLY A 204 0.36 8.52 -9.55
N MET A 205 1.10 9.63 -9.57
CA MET A 205 0.63 10.86 -10.21
C MET A 205 1.56 11.31 -11.35
N ASN A 206 0.95 11.75 -12.45
CA ASN A 206 1.64 12.37 -13.59
C ASN A 206 2.84 11.57 -14.13
N GLY A 207 2.72 10.24 -14.18
CA GLY A 207 3.78 9.34 -14.67
C GLY A 207 4.48 8.54 -13.57
N GLY A 208 4.21 8.84 -12.29
CA GLY A 208 4.67 8.03 -11.17
C GLY A 208 3.90 6.71 -11.06
N TYR A 209 4.50 5.75 -10.36
CA TYR A 209 3.94 4.44 -10.07
C TYR A 209 3.25 4.44 -8.70
N PRO A 210 2.21 3.59 -8.53
CA PRO A 210 1.63 3.34 -7.22
C PRO A 210 2.65 2.67 -6.29
N ALA A 211 2.46 2.81 -4.98
CA ALA A 211 3.15 1.98 -4.01
C ALA A 211 2.76 0.50 -4.16
N PRO A 212 3.66 -0.44 -3.79
CA PRO A 212 3.29 -1.84 -3.66
C PRO A 212 2.19 -2.04 -2.61
N GLY A 213 1.38 -3.07 -2.79
CA GLY A 213 0.44 -3.49 -1.76
C GLY A 213 1.14 -4.06 -0.53
N VAL A 214 0.39 -4.20 0.55
CA VAL A 214 0.85 -4.78 1.80
C VAL A 214 1.25 -6.24 1.60
N LEU A 215 2.42 -6.57 2.13
CA LEU A 215 2.95 -7.92 2.24
C LEU A 215 2.77 -8.40 3.68
N THR A 216 2.15 -9.56 3.85
CA THR A 216 2.10 -10.29 5.13
C THR A 216 2.77 -11.64 4.96
N VAL A 217 3.66 -11.99 5.87
CA VAL A 217 4.39 -13.25 5.89
C VAL A 217 4.25 -13.89 7.27
N THR A 218 3.87 -15.15 7.30
CA THR A 218 3.81 -15.95 8.53
C THR A 218 4.83 -17.07 8.45
N ALA A 219 5.61 -17.26 9.50
CA ALA A 219 6.48 -18.42 9.65
C ALA A 219 6.08 -19.18 10.90
N LYS A 220 5.61 -20.42 10.72
CA LYS A 220 5.18 -21.28 11.84
C LYS A 220 6.16 -22.40 12.11
N ASN A 221 6.19 -22.89 13.35
CA ASN A 221 7.05 -23.99 13.79
C ASN A 221 8.52 -23.69 13.46
N THR A 222 8.97 -22.47 13.78
CA THR A 222 10.31 -22.01 13.38
C THR A 222 11.42 -22.62 14.23
N ASN A 223 12.66 -22.51 13.75
CA ASN A 223 13.86 -22.93 14.48
C ASN A 223 14.52 -21.77 15.28
N LEU A 224 13.76 -20.75 15.70
CA LEU A 224 14.32 -19.55 16.34
C LEU A 224 15.14 -19.86 17.59
N ASP A 225 14.74 -20.84 18.40
CA ASP A 225 15.53 -21.24 19.59
C ASP A 225 16.94 -21.69 19.22
N GLU A 226 17.10 -22.42 18.11
CA GLU A 226 18.41 -22.82 17.59
C GLU A 226 19.20 -21.61 17.08
N VAL A 227 18.52 -20.69 16.41
CA VAL A 227 19.13 -19.45 15.89
C VAL A 227 19.66 -18.60 17.06
N PHE A 228 18.85 -18.41 18.10
CA PHE A 228 19.24 -17.67 19.31
C PHE A 228 20.38 -18.36 20.05
N ALA A 229 20.30 -19.68 20.25
CA ALA A 229 21.35 -20.45 20.91
C ALA A 229 22.70 -20.39 20.16
N ALA A 230 22.66 -20.29 18.84
CA ALA A 230 23.85 -20.14 18.00
C ALA A 230 24.34 -18.68 17.89
N GLY A 231 23.62 -17.70 18.45
CA GLY A 231 23.91 -16.27 18.28
C GLY A 231 23.74 -15.79 16.84
N GLY A 232 22.84 -16.42 16.08
CA GLY A 232 22.55 -16.08 14.69
C GLY A 232 21.66 -14.85 14.53
N ASP A 233 21.67 -14.28 13.33
CA ASP A 233 20.82 -13.15 12.97
C ASP A 233 19.35 -13.56 12.83
N THR A 234 18.44 -12.67 13.22
CA THR A 234 17.01 -12.79 12.98
C THR A 234 16.52 -11.79 11.92
N PRO A 235 15.43 -12.09 11.20
CA PRO A 235 14.87 -11.17 10.23
C PRO A 235 14.23 -9.96 10.91
N ARG A 236 14.44 -8.78 10.34
CA ARG A 236 13.93 -7.50 10.84
C ARG A 236 12.93 -6.83 9.92
N THR A 237 12.74 -7.38 8.72
CA THR A 237 11.69 -6.99 7.77
C THR A 237 11.01 -8.22 7.18
N ALA A 238 9.86 -8.04 6.54
CA ALA A 238 9.17 -9.11 5.82
C ALA A 238 10.01 -9.60 4.63
N GLY A 239 10.72 -8.70 3.96
CA GLY A 239 11.72 -9.05 2.94
C GLY A 239 12.85 -9.93 3.49
N GLU A 240 13.47 -9.54 4.62
CA GLU A 240 14.52 -10.32 5.28
C GLU A 240 14.00 -11.71 5.71
N LEU A 241 12.75 -11.82 6.19
CA LEU A 241 12.16 -13.11 6.56
C LEU A 241 12.04 -14.06 5.36
N LEU A 242 11.59 -13.56 4.20
CA LEU A 242 11.50 -14.38 2.98
C LEU A 242 12.89 -14.81 2.50
N GLU A 243 13.87 -13.91 2.53
CA GLU A 243 15.26 -14.23 2.16
C GLU A 243 15.85 -15.29 3.10
N PHE A 244 15.63 -15.15 4.42
CA PHE A 244 16.14 -16.08 5.42
C PHE A 244 15.46 -17.46 5.33
N ALA A 245 14.21 -17.50 4.91
CA ALA A 245 13.52 -18.75 4.61
C ALA A 245 14.11 -19.43 3.36
N GLU A 246 14.34 -18.67 2.28
CA GLU A 246 14.87 -19.18 1.02
C GLU A 246 16.30 -19.74 1.17
N ASN A 247 17.14 -19.08 1.97
CA ASN A 247 18.51 -19.53 2.23
C ASN A 247 18.63 -20.55 3.38
N GLY A 248 17.52 -20.92 4.02
CA GLY A 248 17.46 -21.94 5.08
C GLY A 248 17.98 -21.51 6.46
N LYS A 249 18.24 -20.20 6.67
CA LYS A 249 18.57 -19.64 8.00
C LYS A 249 17.37 -19.74 8.95
N ILE A 250 16.17 -19.45 8.45
CA ILE A 250 14.90 -19.70 9.13
C ILE A 250 14.22 -20.89 8.48
N LYS A 251 13.86 -21.88 9.28
CA LYS A 251 13.12 -23.07 8.89
C LYS A 251 11.69 -22.98 9.45
N GLY A 252 10.80 -23.80 8.92
CA GLY A 252 9.40 -23.85 9.33
C GLY A 252 8.45 -23.74 8.15
N GLU A 253 7.17 -23.50 8.45
CA GLU A 253 6.12 -23.29 7.47
C GLU A 253 5.99 -21.80 7.16
N VAL A 254 6.69 -21.34 6.13
CA VAL A 254 6.69 -19.93 5.71
C VAL A 254 5.69 -19.71 4.59
N THR A 255 4.75 -18.77 4.80
CA THR A 255 3.70 -18.42 3.83
C THR A 255 3.67 -16.91 3.61
N ALA A 256 3.79 -16.48 2.36
CA ALA A 256 3.55 -15.10 1.93
C ALA A 256 2.11 -14.95 1.41
N TRP A 257 1.35 -14.05 2.01
CA TRP A 257 -0.07 -13.86 1.74
C TRP A 257 -0.29 -12.78 0.69
N LYS A 258 -1.16 -13.05 -0.29
CA LYS A 258 -1.56 -12.10 -1.35
C LYS A 258 -2.87 -11.37 -1.05
N TYR A 259 -3.52 -11.75 0.04
CA TYR A 259 -4.81 -11.27 0.53
C TYR A 259 -4.75 -11.30 2.07
N ASP A 260 -5.77 -10.78 2.74
CA ASP A 260 -5.82 -10.82 4.21
C ASP A 260 -5.82 -12.29 4.67
N PRO A 261 -4.79 -12.77 5.39
CA PRO A 261 -4.73 -14.14 5.87
C PRO A 261 -5.97 -14.46 6.71
N PRO A 262 -6.57 -15.67 6.56
CA PRO A 262 -7.53 -16.13 7.56
C PRO A 262 -6.86 -16.13 8.94
N GLU A 263 -7.65 -16.18 10.01
CA GLU A 263 -7.07 -16.25 11.36
C GLU A 263 -6.05 -17.39 11.46
N GLN A 264 -4.81 -17.02 11.80
CA GLN A 264 -3.71 -17.92 12.01
C GLN A 264 -3.60 -18.24 13.49
N SER A 265 -3.65 -19.53 13.84
CA SER A 265 -3.28 -19.98 15.18
C SER A 265 -1.75 -19.93 15.27
N MET A 266 -1.24 -19.04 16.11
CA MET A 266 0.19 -18.81 16.31
C MET A 266 0.60 -19.33 17.69
N GLY A 267 1.79 -19.92 17.79
CA GLY A 267 2.40 -20.38 19.03
C GLY A 267 3.74 -19.70 19.32
N ASP A 268 4.31 -20.00 20.48
CA ASP A 268 5.63 -19.53 20.88
C ASP A 268 6.68 -19.92 19.83
N GLY A 269 7.52 -18.97 19.43
CA GLY A 269 8.51 -19.15 18.37
C GLY A 269 7.99 -18.92 16.94
N ASP A 270 6.70 -18.69 16.72
CA ASP A 270 6.21 -18.30 15.40
C ASP A 270 6.54 -16.83 15.07
N LEU A 271 6.59 -16.48 13.78
CA LEU A 271 6.83 -15.12 13.30
C LEU A 271 5.65 -14.59 12.48
N TRP A 272 5.32 -13.33 12.71
CA TRP A 272 4.38 -12.55 11.92
C TRP A 272 5.07 -11.28 11.41
N ALA A 273 5.32 -11.21 10.11
CA ALA A 273 5.97 -10.07 9.48
C ALA A 273 5.05 -9.35 8.50
N ASN A 274 5.01 -8.03 8.58
CA ASN A 274 4.25 -7.19 7.66
C ASN A 274 5.15 -6.11 7.06
N ALA A 275 4.84 -5.70 5.83
CA ALA A 275 5.43 -4.53 5.20
C ALA A 275 4.31 -3.73 4.49
N ALA A 276 4.08 -2.50 4.96
CA ALA A 276 2.93 -1.68 4.59
C ALA A 276 3.23 -0.18 4.76
N GLY A 277 2.23 0.68 4.55
CA GLY A 277 2.34 2.12 4.80
C GLY A 277 3.22 2.83 3.80
N ALA A 278 3.27 2.38 2.56
CA ALA A 278 3.97 3.05 1.46
C ALA A 278 3.02 3.97 0.68
N SER A 279 3.59 4.91 -0.08
CA SER A 279 2.80 5.82 -0.91
C SER A 279 3.29 5.91 -2.34
N GLY A 280 2.42 6.35 -3.24
CA GLY A 280 2.71 6.55 -4.65
C GLY A 280 3.75 7.62 -4.98
N GLY A 281 4.38 7.45 -6.14
CA GLY A 281 5.37 8.36 -6.71
C GLY A 281 4.76 9.41 -7.63
N TRP A 282 5.58 10.41 -7.98
CA TRP A 282 5.22 11.52 -8.86
C TRP A 282 6.18 11.62 -10.05
N GLY A 283 5.64 11.76 -11.27
CA GLY A 283 6.45 11.95 -12.47
C GLY A 283 7.12 10.68 -12.97
N ASP A 284 7.60 10.69 -14.21
CA ASP A 284 8.29 9.53 -14.80
C ASP A 284 9.60 9.20 -14.02
N PRO A 285 9.79 7.96 -13.54
CA PRO A 285 11.04 7.53 -12.91
C PRO A 285 12.31 7.86 -13.70
N ILE A 286 12.29 7.85 -15.04
CA ILE A 286 13.49 8.14 -15.83
C ILE A 286 13.98 9.59 -15.66
N GLU A 287 13.09 10.50 -15.24
CA GLU A 287 13.40 11.89 -14.97
C GLU A 287 13.96 12.13 -13.55
N ARG A 288 13.99 11.10 -12.69
CA ARG A 288 14.55 11.22 -11.34
C ARG A 288 16.01 11.65 -11.43
N GLU A 289 16.42 12.56 -10.54
CA GLU A 289 17.81 13.00 -10.46
C GLU A 289 18.74 11.81 -10.17
N ILE A 290 19.79 11.65 -10.97
CA ILE A 290 20.71 10.51 -10.84
C ILE A 290 21.34 10.49 -9.45
N ALA A 291 21.69 11.66 -8.91
CA ALA A 291 22.24 11.78 -7.56
C ALA A 291 21.26 11.30 -6.47
N ALA A 292 19.95 11.54 -6.65
CA ALA A 292 18.95 11.05 -5.71
C ALA A 292 18.82 9.52 -5.75
N VAL A 293 18.93 8.90 -6.93
CA VAL A 293 18.95 7.43 -7.04
C VAL A 293 20.21 6.84 -6.40
N VAL A 294 21.38 7.47 -6.60
CA VAL A 294 22.63 7.05 -5.96
C VAL A 294 22.51 7.12 -4.43
N GLU A 295 21.87 8.17 -3.91
CA GLU A 295 21.59 8.30 -2.49
C GLU A 295 20.62 7.21 -1.99
N ASP A 296 19.54 6.94 -2.72
CA ASP A 296 18.60 5.87 -2.38
C ASP A 296 19.29 4.49 -2.31
N ILE A 297 20.26 4.23 -3.19
CA ILE A 297 21.10 3.01 -3.13
C ILE A 297 21.99 3.05 -1.89
N ARG A 298 22.66 4.18 -1.63
CA ARG A 298 23.61 4.33 -0.52
C ARG A 298 22.95 4.09 0.83
N VAL A 299 21.71 4.55 1.01
CA VAL A 299 20.93 4.35 2.24
C VAL A 299 20.17 3.01 2.27
N GLY A 300 20.39 2.13 1.29
CA GLY A 300 19.80 0.80 1.22
C GLY A 300 18.30 0.78 0.93
N GLN A 301 17.76 1.88 0.39
CA GLN A 301 16.32 2.03 0.12
C GLN A 301 15.93 1.57 -1.28
N VAL A 302 16.88 1.56 -2.21
CA VAL A 302 16.69 1.02 -3.56
C VAL A 302 17.83 0.07 -3.89
N PRO A 303 17.55 -1.22 -4.18
CA PRO A 303 18.59 -2.15 -4.62
C PRO A 303 19.25 -1.70 -5.92
N VAL A 304 20.56 -1.95 -6.07
CA VAL A 304 21.34 -1.61 -7.28
C VAL A 304 20.70 -2.19 -8.56
N SER A 305 20.27 -3.45 -8.51
CA SER A 305 19.62 -4.14 -9.64
C SER A 305 18.31 -3.46 -10.06
N PHE A 306 17.55 -3.00 -9.07
CA PHE A 306 16.29 -2.29 -9.29
C PHE A 306 16.52 -0.88 -9.82
N ALA A 307 17.55 -0.18 -9.35
CA ALA A 307 17.89 1.17 -9.82
C ALA A 307 18.15 1.24 -11.33
N LYS A 308 18.84 0.23 -11.87
CA LYS A 308 19.05 0.09 -13.31
C LYS A 308 17.73 -0.08 -14.06
N THR A 309 16.88 -0.98 -13.58
CA THR A 309 15.64 -1.36 -14.27
C THR A 309 14.60 -0.25 -14.26
N MET A 310 14.46 0.45 -13.12
CA MET A 310 13.43 1.47 -12.91
C MET A 310 13.88 2.87 -13.35
N TYR A 311 15.11 3.26 -13.00
CA TYR A 311 15.61 4.64 -13.19
C TYR A 311 16.68 4.76 -14.29
N GLY A 312 17.13 3.64 -14.87
CA GLY A 312 18.25 3.60 -15.82
C GLY A 312 19.60 3.92 -15.18
N VAL A 313 19.69 3.91 -13.84
CA VAL A 313 20.92 4.28 -13.13
C VAL A 313 21.79 3.05 -12.93
N VAL A 314 23.01 3.11 -13.47
CA VAL A 314 23.98 2.02 -13.42
C VAL A 314 25.04 2.39 -12.40
N ALA A 315 25.02 1.70 -11.27
CA ALA A 315 25.97 1.87 -10.17
C ALA A 315 26.42 0.51 -9.63
N THR A 316 27.45 0.53 -8.81
CA THR A 316 27.87 -0.60 -7.97
C THR A 316 27.94 -0.13 -6.52
N GLN A 317 27.73 -1.04 -5.58
CA GLN A 317 27.86 -0.78 -4.15
C GLN A 317 28.91 -1.75 -3.60
N ASP A 318 29.89 -1.24 -2.86
CA ASP A 318 30.88 -2.06 -2.17
C ASP A 318 30.37 -2.53 -0.80
N GLU A 319 31.16 -3.35 -0.12
CA GLU A 319 30.82 -3.91 1.21
C GLU A 319 30.70 -2.82 2.29
N ASP A 320 31.38 -1.68 2.10
CA ASP A 320 31.31 -0.52 3.00
C ASP A 320 30.10 0.39 2.70
N GLY A 321 29.28 0.02 1.70
CA GLY A 321 28.09 0.76 1.30
C GLY A 321 28.35 1.96 0.39
N ASN A 322 29.60 2.17 -0.07
CA ASN A 322 29.92 3.24 -1.01
C ASN A 322 29.36 2.91 -2.39
N VAL A 323 28.71 3.91 -3.01
CA VAL A 323 28.08 3.75 -4.32
C VAL A 323 28.94 4.40 -5.39
N GLN A 324 29.39 3.60 -6.35
CA GLN A 324 30.14 4.07 -7.51
C GLN A 324 29.22 4.14 -8.75
N LEU A 325 28.94 5.36 -9.20
CA LEU A 325 28.11 5.63 -10.38
C LEU A 325 28.90 5.46 -11.69
N ASN A 326 28.38 4.66 -12.62
CA ASN A 326 28.83 4.66 -14.01
C ASN A 326 28.00 5.65 -14.83
N LYS A 327 28.49 6.89 -14.96
CA LYS A 327 27.78 7.97 -15.67
C LYS A 327 27.53 7.65 -17.14
N ALA A 328 28.54 7.13 -17.84
CA ALA A 328 28.45 6.84 -19.26
C ALA A 328 27.43 5.72 -19.56
N GLU A 329 27.44 4.64 -18.76
CA GLU A 329 26.47 3.56 -18.92
C GLU A 329 25.07 3.94 -18.45
N THR A 330 24.94 4.81 -17.43
CA THR A 330 23.64 5.36 -17.00
C THR A 330 22.94 6.12 -18.13
N LEU A 331 23.66 6.97 -18.87
CA LEU A 331 23.08 7.69 -20.01
C LEU A 331 22.61 6.74 -21.11
N LYS A 332 23.46 5.75 -21.47
CA LYS A 332 23.11 4.72 -22.45
C LYS A 332 21.92 3.88 -21.99
N GLU A 333 21.85 3.53 -20.71
CA GLU A 333 20.77 2.72 -20.16
C GLU A 333 19.44 3.49 -20.17
N ARG A 334 19.45 4.79 -19.85
CA ARG A 334 18.25 5.63 -19.99
C ARG A 334 17.77 5.73 -21.44
N GLU A 335 18.68 5.89 -22.41
CA GLU A 335 18.34 5.85 -23.84
C GLU A 335 17.73 4.50 -24.24
N LYS A 336 18.30 3.38 -23.78
CA LYS A 336 17.75 2.03 -24.00
C LYS A 336 16.37 1.88 -23.38
N LEU A 337 16.14 2.38 -22.17
CA LEU A 337 14.82 2.32 -21.51
C LEU A 337 13.77 3.12 -22.28
N PHE A 338 14.14 4.31 -22.75
CA PHE A 338 13.26 5.15 -23.56
C PHE A 338 12.89 4.45 -24.88
N GLU A 339 13.88 3.93 -25.60
CA GLU A 339 13.63 3.22 -26.85
C GLU A 339 12.83 1.93 -26.62
N ARG A 340 13.13 1.16 -25.56
CA ARG A 340 12.34 -0.02 -25.17
C ARG A 340 10.87 0.35 -24.99
N ARG A 341 10.57 1.36 -24.17
CA ARG A 341 9.19 1.84 -23.97
C ARG A 341 8.52 2.23 -25.28
N ARG A 342 9.24 2.92 -26.17
CA ARG A 342 8.73 3.28 -27.51
C ARG A 342 8.40 2.05 -28.34
N THR A 343 9.29 1.06 -28.39
CA THR A 343 9.12 -0.17 -29.19
C THR A 343 8.06 -1.13 -28.64
N GLU A 344 7.89 -1.20 -27.32
CA GLU A 344 6.90 -2.05 -26.66
C GLU A 344 5.51 -1.38 -26.61
N SER A 345 5.45 -0.06 -26.70
CA SER A 345 4.19 0.67 -26.74
C SER A 345 3.45 0.48 -28.08
N ARG A 346 2.13 0.49 -28.00
CA ARG A 346 1.24 0.50 -29.17
C ARG A 346 0.21 1.62 -29.05
N PRO A 347 -0.38 2.08 -30.17
CA PRO A 347 -1.47 3.05 -30.12
C PRO A 347 -2.60 2.60 -29.18
N ALA A 348 -3.13 3.52 -28.38
CA ALA A 348 -4.21 3.22 -27.44
C ALA A 348 -5.47 2.68 -28.13
N THR A 349 -5.71 3.06 -29.38
CA THR A 349 -6.81 2.54 -30.20
C THR A 349 -6.67 1.04 -30.49
N GLU A 350 -5.47 0.54 -30.76
CA GLU A 350 -5.22 -0.89 -30.97
C GLU A 350 -5.43 -1.68 -29.67
N TRP A 351 -4.93 -1.15 -28.55
CA TRP A 351 -5.21 -1.72 -27.23
C TRP A 351 -6.71 -1.78 -26.94
N TRP A 352 -7.43 -0.69 -27.18
CA TRP A 352 -8.86 -0.59 -26.92
C TRP A 352 -9.64 -1.63 -27.75
N VAL A 353 -9.30 -1.81 -29.03
CA VAL A 353 -9.94 -2.82 -29.90
C VAL A 353 -9.76 -4.23 -29.34
N ASP A 354 -8.57 -4.54 -28.82
CA ASP A 354 -8.29 -5.87 -28.25
C ASP A 354 -8.97 -6.09 -26.90
N GLU A 355 -8.95 -5.10 -25.99
CA GLU A 355 -9.63 -5.21 -24.70
C GLU A 355 -11.16 -5.25 -24.87
N ARG A 356 -11.71 -4.51 -25.83
CA ARG A 356 -13.15 -4.59 -26.15
C ARG A 356 -13.56 -6.01 -26.49
N LYS A 357 -12.75 -6.79 -27.21
CA LYS A 357 -13.06 -8.21 -27.51
C LYS A 357 -13.21 -9.01 -26.22
N LYS A 358 -12.39 -8.75 -25.20
CA LYS A 358 -12.50 -9.44 -23.91
C LYS A 358 -13.77 -9.07 -23.16
N VAL A 359 -14.18 -7.79 -23.24
CA VAL A 359 -15.45 -7.31 -22.68
C VAL A 359 -16.63 -7.99 -23.37
N VAL A 360 -16.70 -7.93 -24.70
CA VAL A 360 -17.79 -8.52 -25.50
C VAL A 360 -17.86 -10.04 -25.31
N ASN A 361 -16.71 -10.72 -25.32
CA ASN A 361 -16.64 -12.17 -25.16
C ASN A 361 -16.72 -12.61 -23.69
N LYS A 362 -16.77 -11.67 -22.73
CA LYS A 362 -16.76 -11.93 -21.29
C LYS A 362 -15.62 -12.86 -20.86
N SER A 363 -14.45 -12.71 -21.49
CA SER A 363 -13.31 -13.62 -21.29
C SER A 363 -12.41 -13.20 -20.12
N MET A 364 -12.90 -12.31 -19.26
CA MET A 364 -12.21 -11.87 -18.05
C MET A 364 -12.46 -12.86 -16.92
N ARG A 365 -11.70 -12.73 -15.83
CA ARG A 365 -11.96 -13.48 -14.61
C ARG A 365 -13.36 -13.18 -14.07
N GLU A 366 -14.00 -14.19 -13.48
CA GLU A 366 -15.37 -14.07 -12.99
C GLU A 366 -15.53 -12.99 -11.92
N GLU A 367 -14.53 -12.78 -11.07
CA GLU A 367 -14.56 -11.73 -10.05
C GLU A 367 -14.60 -10.31 -10.66
N ILE A 368 -13.96 -10.12 -11.83
CA ILE A 368 -13.98 -8.87 -12.58
C ILE A 368 -15.34 -8.71 -13.29
N LEU A 369 -15.88 -9.79 -13.86
CA LEU A 369 -17.21 -9.76 -14.47
C LEU A 369 -18.29 -9.43 -13.43
N GLN A 370 -18.20 -10.01 -12.24
CA GLN A 370 -19.11 -9.72 -11.14
C GLN A 370 -19.02 -8.26 -10.68
N MET A 371 -17.82 -7.69 -10.62
CA MET A 371 -17.62 -6.25 -10.36
C MET A 371 -18.32 -5.41 -11.43
N TYR A 372 -18.16 -5.74 -12.71
CA TYR A 372 -18.85 -5.03 -13.79
C TYR A 372 -20.37 -5.17 -13.69
N ARG A 373 -20.91 -6.40 -13.53
CA ARG A 373 -22.36 -6.66 -13.36
C ARG A 373 -22.97 -5.84 -12.24
N SER A 374 -22.31 -5.84 -11.08
CA SER A 374 -22.74 -5.06 -9.93
C SER A 374 -22.72 -3.56 -10.25
N SER A 375 -21.66 -3.07 -10.90
CA SER A 375 -21.52 -1.65 -11.25
C SER A 375 -22.50 -1.20 -12.35
N THR A 376 -22.81 -2.05 -13.33
CA THR A 376 -23.77 -1.76 -14.41
C THR A 376 -25.22 -1.87 -13.97
N SER A 377 -25.50 -2.37 -12.76
CA SER A 377 -26.83 -2.21 -12.15
C SER A 377 -27.19 -0.73 -11.94
N PHE A 378 -26.19 0.15 -11.84
CA PHE A 378 -26.36 1.60 -11.79
C PHE A 378 -26.38 2.21 -13.19
N LYS A 379 -27.54 2.72 -13.62
CA LYS A 379 -27.79 3.25 -14.98
C LYS A 379 -26.74 4.27 -15.46
N GLY A 380 -26.24 5.12 -14.56
CA GLY A 380 -25.23 6.13 -14.90
C GLY A 380 -23.91 5.50 -15.36
N TYR A 381 -23.44 4.49 -14.63
CA TYR A 381 -22.21 3.78 -14.96
C TYR A 381 -22.40 2.84 -16.16
N ASP A 382 -23.53 2.15 -16.25
CA ASP A 382 -23.87 1.33 -17.43
C ASP A 382 -23.80 2.13 -18.73
N LYS A 383 -24.43 3.31 -18.76
CA LYS A 383 -24.36 4.22 -19.91
C LYS A 383 -22.90 4.61 -20.23
N HIS A 384 -22.10 4.90 -19.22
CA HIS A 384 -20.69 5.26 -19.40
C HIS A 384 -19.88 4.08 -19.99
N LEU A 385 -20.06 2.88 -19.43
CA LEU A 385 -19.38 1.66 -19.87
C LEU A 385 -19.73 1.32 -21.32
N ARG A 386 -21.03 1.34 -21.67
CA ARG A 386 -21.51 1.09 -23.04
C ARG A 386 -20.97 2.11 -24.03
N ALA A 387 -20.99 3.40 -23.67
CA ALA A 387 -20.46 4.45 -24.54
C ALA A 387 -18.96 4.30 -24.77
N PHE A 388 -18.19 4.02 -23.72
CA PHE A 388 -16.74 3.85 -23.84
C PHE A 388 -16.35 2.62 -24.65
N TRP A 389 -17.03 1.49 -24.44
CA TRP A 389 -16.75 0.24 -25.15
C TRP A 389 -17.57 0.06 -26.44
N GLN A 390 -18.42 1.02 -26.80
CA GLN A 390 -19.33 0.95 -27.95
C GLN A 390 -20.10 -0.38 -27.98
N LEU A 391 -20.77 -0.71 -26.87
CA LEU A 391 -21.53 -1.94 -26.70
C LEU A 391 -22.97 -1.74 -27.18
N ASP A 392 -23.59 -2.80 -27.67
CA ASP A 392 -24.99 -2.79 -28.10
C ASP A 392 -25.92 -2.51 -26.89
N ASP A 393 -27.11 -1.97 -27.15
CA ASP A 393 -28.08 -1.61 -26.10
C ASP A 393 -28.58 -2.84 -25.31
N ASP A 394 -28.59 -4.02 -25.94
CA ASP A 394 -28.98 -5.31 -25.35
C ASP A 394 -27.80 -6.09 -24.75
N PHE A 395 -26.58 -5.55 -24.79
CA PHE A 395 -25.42 -6.21 -24.21
C PHE A 395 -25.55 -6.32 -22.69
N GLU A 396 -25.42 -7.52 -22.15
CA GLU A 396 -25.31 -7.77 -20.71
C GLU A 396 -23.92 -8.32 -20.45
N ILE A 397 -23.23 -7.86 -19.39
CA ILE A 397 -21.88 -8.31 -19.03
C ILE A 397 -21.91 -9.52 -18.08
#